data_AF-A0A7W4C481-F1
#
_entry.id   AF-A0A7W4C481-F1
#
_cell.length_a   1.000
_cell.length_b   1.000
_cell.length_c   1.000
_cell.angle_alpha   90.00
_cell.angle_beta   90.00
_cell.angle_gamma   90.00
#
_symmetry.space_group_name_H-M   'P 1'
#
loop_
_entity.id
_entity.type
_entity.pdbx_description
1 polymer ?
#
loop_
_entity_poly.entity_id
_entity_poly.type
_entity_poly.pdbx_seq_one_letter_code
_entity_poly.pdbx_strand_id
1 'polypeptide(L)'
;VPWLGKTGMNMFATYDINRKDWNGYQFSANWFKPFVFFDDKSFLSFQGYVDYQFDMDEEYSGKNSDGNYNNTEHGGAGFLGLYYHTDRFALGYGAKYFYHSYGLNDNAFKNEFWSGLNTTGWSHFLTATYKI
;
A
#
# COMPACT_ATOMS: atom_id res chain seq x y z
N VAL A 1 -14.41 3.74 12.91
CA VAL A 1 -15.38 4.11 11.84
C VAL A 1 -16.44 3.02 11.73
N PRO A 2 -17.75 3.30 11.64
CA PRO A 2 -18.81 2.28 11.79
C PRO A 2 -18.67 1.08 10.83
N TRP A 3 -18.23 1.32 9.60
CA TRP A 3 -17.99 0.28 8.60
C TRP A 3 -16.62 -0.41 8.71
N LEU A 4 -15.59 0.27 9.24
CA LEU A 4 -14.20 -0.25 9.30
C LEU A 4 -13.73 -0.73 10.68
N GLY A 5 -14.56 -0.60 11.73
CA GLY A 5 -14.20 -1.01 13.08
C GLY A 5 -13.16 -0.08 13.70
N LYS A 6 -12.15 -0.65 14.35
CA LYS A 6 -11.05 0.11 14.96
C LYS A 6 -10.18 0.65 13.83
N THR A 7 -10.03 1.97 13.77
CA THR A 7 -9.31 2.66 12.70
C THR A 7 -8.22 3.54 13.29
N GLY A 8 -7.01 3.44 12.76
CA GLY A 8 -5.90 4.33 13.05
C GLY A 8 -5.61 5.20 11.82
N MET A 9 -5.19 6.44 12.04
CA MET A 9 -4.86 7.40 10.99
C MET A 9 -3.64 8.19 11.41
N ASN A 10 -2.75 8.45 10.46
CA ASN A 10 -1.54 9.23 10.68
C ASN A 10 -1.24 10.08 9.44
N MET A 11 -0.52 11.18 9.67
CA MET A 11 0.01 12.05 8.63
C MET A 11 1.45 12.40 8.98
N PHE A 12 2.34 12.27 8.00
CA PHE A 12 3.79 12.45 8.19
C PHE A 12 4.35 13.29 7.04
N ALA A 13 5.42 14.05 7.33
CA ALA A 13 6.33 14.54 6.30
C ALA A 13 7.41 13.47 6.05
N THR A 14 7.83 13.30 4.80
CA THR A 14 8.80 12.27 4.41
C THR A 14 10.15 12.88 4.11
N TYR A 15 11.22 12.27 4.64
CA TYR A 15 12.59 12.69 4.40
C TYR A 15 13.33 11.62 3.59
N ASP A 16 13.81 12.00 2.42
CA ASP A 16 14.60 11.13 1.55
C ASP A 16 16.05 11.09 2.06
N ILE A 17 16.45 9.95 2.62
CA ILE A 17 17.78 9.75 3.19
C ILE A 17 18.88 9.77 2.11
N ASN A 18 18.59 9.32 0.89
CA ASN A 18 19.58 9.27 -0.19
C ASN A 18 19.90 10.69 -0.67
N ARG A 19 18.87 11.54 -0.76
CA ARG A 19 19.00 12.93 -1.21
C ARG A 19 19.29 13.91 -0.08
N LYS A 20 19.05 13.50 1.16
CA LYS A 20 19.15 14.32 2.37
C LYS A 20 18.26 15.56 2.29
N ASP A 21 17.02 15.35 1.86
CA ASP A 21 16.02 16.43 1.73
C ASP A 21 14.62 15.95 2.08
N TRP A 22 13.74 16.87 2.45
CA TRP A 22 12.32 16.61 2.61
C TRP A 22 11.68 16.42 1.24
N ASN A 23 10.87 15.38 1.09
CA ASN A 23 10.26 15.01 -0.18
C ASN A 23 8.85 14.50 0.06
N GLY A 24 7.89 15.43 0.08
CA GLY A 24 6.46 15.15 0.21
C GLY A 24 5.99 14.75 1.60
N TYR A 25 4.76 14.23 1.60
CA TYR A 25 4.01 13.81 2.78
C TYR A 25 3.36 12.46 2.55
N GLN A 26 3.03 11.77 3.64
CA GLN A 26 2.27 10.53 3.61
C GLN A 26 1.08 10.58 4.56
N PHE A 27 -0.09 10.24 4.04
CA PHE A 27 -1.26 9.86 4.80
C PHE A 27 -1.35 8.34 4.90
N SER A 28 -1.53 7.83 6.11
CA SER A 28 -1.71 6.40 6.37
C SER A 28 -2.97 6.17 7.19
N ALA A 29 -3.80 5.22 6.77
CA ALA A 29 -4.94 4.76 7.56
C ALA A 29 -5.01 3.25 7.55
N ASN A 30 -5.31 2.64 8.69
CA ASN A 30 -5.45 1.21 8.85
C ASN A 30 -6.70 0.86 9.65
N TRP A 31 -7.24 -0.32 9.44
CA TRP A 31 -8.45 -0.74 10.15
C TRP A 31 -8.53 -2.24 10.41
N PHE A 32 -9.33 -2.57 11.42
CA PHE A 32 -9.61 -3.93 11.83
C PHE A 32 -11.04 -4.02 12.38
N LYS A 33 -11.86 -4.89 11.78
CA LYS A 33 -13.24 -5.14 12.19
C LYS A 33 -13.58 -6.63 12.16
N PRO A 34 -13.69 -7.29 13.32
CA PRO A 34 -14.41 -8.55 13.43
C PRO A 34 -15.88 -8.35 13.04
N PHE A 35 -16.46 -9.27 12.26
CA PHE A 35 -17.84 -9.12 11.76
C PHE A 35 -18.68 -10.42 11.80
N VAL A 36 -18.06 -11.59 11.97
CA VAL A 36 -18.76 -12.85 12.29
C VAL A 36 -18.02 -13.50 13.44
N PHE A 37 -18.74 -13.97 14.46
CA PHE A 37 -18.19 -14.65 15.63
C PHE A 37 -18.81 -16.04 15.74
N PHE A 38 -18.00 -17.02 16.09
CA PHE A 38 -18.41 -18.40 16.28
C PHE A 38 -18.31 -18.80 17.76
N ASP A 39 -18.98 -19.88 18.14
CA ASP A 39 -19.08 -20.34 19.54
C ASP A 39 -17.73 -20.77 20.13
N ASP A 40 -16.78 -21.18 19.28
CA ASP A 40 -15.42 -21.54 19.66
C ASP A 40 -14.49 -20.32 19.83
N LYS A 41 -15.07 -19.10 19.86
CA LYS A 41 -14.38 -17.80 19.94
C LYS A 41 -13.56 -17.42 18.72
N SER A 42 -13.57 -18.25 17.66
CA SER A 42 -13.03 -17.84 16.38
C SER A 42 -13.91 -16.76 15.75
N PHE A 43 -13.34 -15.99 14.81
CA PHE A 43 -14.08 -14.93 14.13
C PHE A 43 -13.54 -14.63 12.74
N LEU A 44 -14.42 -14.10 11.88
CA LEU A 44 -14.02 -13.47 10.62
C LEU A 44 -13.82 -11.97 10.82
N SER A 45 -12.77 -11.42 10.21
CA SER A 45 -12.46 -10.00 10.24
C SER A 45 -12.21 -9.43 8.84
N PHE A 46 -12.59 -8.16 8.68
CA PHE A 46 -12.18 -7.33 7.57
C PHE A 46 -11.11 -6.38 8.09
N GLN A 47 -9.93 -6.45 7.49
CA GLN A 47 -8.77 -5.68 7.90
C GLN A 47 -7.99 -5.19 6.70
N GLY A 48 -7.34 -4.04 6.84
CA GLY A 48 -6.69 -3.41 5.71
C GLY A 48 -5.95 -2.14 6.08
N TYR A 49 -5.33 -1.56 5.07
CA TYR A 49 -4.70 -0.24 5.17
C TYR A 49 -4.73 0.48 3.82
N VAL A 50 -4.50 1.78 3.88
CA VAL A 50 -4.16 2.64 2.76
C VAL A 50 -3.01 3.54 3.17
N ASP A 51 -2.00 3.61 2.30
CA ASP A 51 -0.92 4.58 2.36
C ASP A 51 -0.98 5.42 1.09
N TYR A 52 -0.99 6.73 1.24
CA TYR A 52 -1.04 7.69 0.15
C TYR A 52 0.02 8.76 0.36
N GLN A 53 0.94 8.85 -0.59
CA GLN A 53 2.00 9.85 -0.64
C GLN A 53 1.62 10.92 -1.66
N PHE A 54 1.98 12.17 -1.36
CA PHE A 54 1.70 13.33 -2.20
C PHE A 54 2.75 14.43 -1.99
N ASP A 55 2.79 15.42 -2.89
CA ASP A 55 3.75 16.52 -2.89
C ASP A 55 5.22 16.05 -3.01
N MET A 56 5.42 14.92 -3.70
CA MET A 56 6.75 14.41 -4.01
C MET A 56 7.34 15.16 -5.21
N ASP A 57 8.66 15.22 -5.30
CA ASP A 57 9.34 15.88 -6.42
C ASP A 57 9.52 14.91 -7.61
N GLU A 58 8.90 15.22 -8.75
CA GLU A 58 8.93 14.40 -9.96
C GLU A 58 10.26 14.48 -10.73
N GLU A 59 11.02 15.56 -10.56
CA GLU A 59 12.25 15.79 -11.34
C GLU A 59 13.41 14.90 -10.87
N TYR A 60 13.26 14.28 -9.70
CA TYR A 60 14.32 13.57 -8.99
C TYR A 60 14.92 12.37 -9.71
N SER A 61 14.21 11.78 -10.66
CA SER A 61 14.66 10.61 -11.42
C SER A 61 14.80 10.89 -12.93
N GLY A 62 14.73 12.15 -13.35
CA GLY A 62 14.81 12.53 -14.75
C GLY A 62 13.66 11.95 -15.60
N LYS A 63 13.83 12.00 -16.93
CA LYS A 63 12.80 11.60 -17.90
C LYS A 63 13.15 10.28 -18.60
N ASN A 64 12.15 9.50 -18.98
CA ASN A 64 12.29 8.30 -19.79
C ASN A 64 12.43 8.64 -21.29
N SER A 65 12.55 7.62 -22.15
CA SER A 65 12.70 7.80 -23.61
C SER A 65 11.53 8.54 -24.28
N ASP A 66 10.36 8.57 -23.64
CA ASP A 66 9.16 9.25 -24.14
C ASP A 66 9.08 10.71 -23.66
N GLY A 67 10.06 11.17 -22.85
CA GLY A 67 10.09 12.52 -22.28
C GLY A 67 9.23 12.70 -21.01
N ASN A 68 8.70 11.63 -20.43
CA ASN A 68 7.92 11.66 -19.19
C ASN A 68 8.84 11.47 -17.97
N TYR A 69 8.56 12.12 -16.84
CA TYR A 69 9.33 11.92 -15.61
C TYR A 69 9.20 10.48 -15.09
N ASN A 70 10.29 9.93 -14.56
CA ASN A 70 10.31 8.60 -13.95
C ASN A 70 9.64 8.60 -12.57
N ASN A 71 9.76 9.69 -11.82
CA ASN A 71 9.04 9.91 -10.57
C ASN A 71 7.69 10.60 -10.82
N THR A 72 6.82 10.55 -9.82
CA THR A 72 5.54 11.24 -9.78
C THR A 72 5.37 11.97 -8.45
N GLU A 73 4.49 12.97 -8.44
CA GLU A 73 4.19 13.77 -7.25
C GLU A 73 3.32 13.01 -6.22
N HIS A 74 2.69 11.90 -6.60
CA HIS A 74 1.78 11.17 -5.74
C HIS A 74 1.72 9.67 -6.08
N GLY A 75 1.47 8.87 -5.06
CA GLY A 75 1.39 7.42 -5.19
C GLY A 75 0.99 6.75 -3.88
N GLY A 76 1.04 5.43 -3.83
CA GLY A 76 0.63 4.70 -2.65
C GLY A 76 0.22 3.26 -2.89
N ALA A 77 -0.37 2.68 -1.86
CA ALA A 77 -0.94 1.35 -1.93
C ALA A 77 -2.09 1.19 -0.94
N GLY A 78 -3.05 0.35 -1.30
CA GLY A 78 -4.15 -0.06 -0.43
C GLY A 78 -4.26 -1.58 -0.37
N PHE A 79 -4.47 -2.12 0.82
CA PHE A 79 -4.71 -3.55 1.03
C PHE A 79 -6.07 -3.77 1.68
N LEU A 80 -6.85 -4.69 1.11
CA LEU A 80 -8.14 -5.14 1.61
C LEU A 80 -8.07 -6.64 1.89
N GLY A 81 -8.24 -7.03 3.14
CA GLY A 81 -8.09 -8.42 3.59
C GLY A 81 -9.30 -8.95 4.33
N LEU A 82 -9.64 -10.20 4.02
CA LEU A 82 -10.57 -11.03 4.79
C LEU A 82 -9.77 -12.10 5.52
N TYR A 83 -9.98 -12.19 6.83
CA TYR A 83 -9.23 -13.09 7.69
C TYR A 83 -10.16 -13.93 8.56
N TYR A 84 -9.78 -15.18 8.77
CA TYR A 84 -10.32 -16.06 9.79
C TYR A 84 -9.30 -16.18 10.93
N HIS A 85 -9.72 -15.83 12.14
CA HIS A 85 -8.90 -15.85 13.34
C HIS A 85 -9.40 -16.93 14.30
N THR A 86 -8.49 -17.76 14.79
CA THR A 86 -8.70 -18.63 15.96
C THR A 86 -7.74 -18.20 17.09
N ASP A 87 -7.79 -18.86 18.24
CA ASP A 87 -6.83 -18.59 19.33
C ASP A 87 -5.37 -18.80 18.92
N ARG A 88 -5.08 -19.77 18.04
CA ARG A 88 -3.70 -20.12 17.63
C ARG A 88 -3.35 -19.76 16.20
N PHE A 89 -4.32 -19.44 15.34
CA PHE A 89 -4.08 -19.22 13.91
C PHE A 89 -4.79 -17.98 13.38
N ALA A 90 -4.25 -17.44 12.29
CA ALA A 90 -4.96 -16.56 11.39
C ALA A 90 -4.72 -17.00 9.95
N LEU A 91 -5.78 -17.20 9.19
CA LEU A 91 -5.75 -17.48 7.76
C LEU A 91 -6.37 -16.29 7.04
N GLY A 92 -5.78 -15.87 5.92
CA GLY A 92 -6.24 -14.66 5.23
C GLY A 92 -6.09 -14.74 3.73
N TYR A 93 -6.99 -14.05 3.04
CA TYR A 93 -6.88 -13.72 1.64
C TYR A 93 -7.13 -12.22 1.48
N GLY A 94 -6.32 -11.56 0.66
CA GLY A 94 -6.50 -10.14 0.42
C GLY A 94 -6.01 -9.68 -0.93
N ALA A 95 -6.55 -8.54 -1.36
CA ALA A 95 -6.16 -7.84 -2.57
C ALA A 95 -5.38 -6.59 -2.19
N LYS A 96 -4.27 -6.33 -2.88
CA LYS A 96 -3.51 -5.09 -2.78
C LYS A 96 -3.55 -4.37 -4.11
N TYR A 97 -3.89 -3.09 -4.08
CA TYR A 97 -3.73 -2.19 -5.20
C TYR A 97 -2.49 -1.32 -4.97
N PHE A 98 -1.64 -1.27 -5.97
CA PHE A 98 -0.51 -0.34 -6.04
C PHE A 98 -0.88 0.77 -7.02
N TYR A 99 -0.54 2.00 -6.67
CA TYR A 99 -0.71 3.16 -7.52
C TYR A 99 0.59 3.96 -7.47
N HIS A 100 1.34 3.99 -8.55
CA HIS A 100 2.67 4.59 -8.59
C HIS A 100 3.56 4.16 -7.42
N SER A 101 3.73 2.83 -7.26
CA SER A 101 4.50 2.26 -6.15
C SER A 101 5.90 2.90 -6.05
N TYR A 102 6.27 3.30 -4.83
CA TYR A 102 7.52 4.00 -4.52
C TYR A 102 7.67 5.40 -5.17
N GLY A 103 6.57 6.05 -5.56
CA GLY A 103 6.60 7.37 -6.20
C GLY A 103 7.10 7.32 -7.63
N LEU A 104 6.98 6.16 -8.29
CA LEU A 104 7.41 5.96 -9.68
C LEU A 104 6.19 5.94 -10.61
N ASN A 105 6.28 6.71 -11.70
CA ASN A 105 5.28 6.66 -12.76
C ASN A 105 5.16 5.24 -13.35
N ASP A 106 3.98 4.92 -13.88
CA ASP A 106 3.86 3.69 -14.65
C ASP A 106 4.68 3.82 -15.94
N ASN A 107 5.41 2.77 -16.30
CA ASN A 107 6.44 2.78 -17.35
C ASN A 107 7.66 3.67 -17.02
N ALA A 108 7.94 3.90 -15.73
CA ALA A 108 9.20 4.51 -15.30
C ALA A 108 10.39 3.72 -15.85
N PHE A 109 11.44 4.46 -16.25
CA PHE A 109 12.68 3.96 -16.85
C PHE A 109 12.50 3.25 -18.20
N LYS A 110 11.37 3.46 -18.89
CA LYS A 110 11.16 3.00 -20.26
C LYS A 110 12.27 3.46 -21.20
N ASN A 111 12.67 2.56 -22.10
CA ASN A 111 13.64 2.82 -23.16
C ASN A 111 13.23 2.07 -24.45
N GLU A 112 14.06 2.16 -25.50
CA GLU A 112 13.79 1.56 -26.82
C GLU A 112 13.60 0.03 -26.79
N PHE A 113 14.14 -0.66 -25.79
CA PHE A 113 14.15 -2.12 -25.70
C PHE A 113 13.23 -2.67 -24.60
N TRP A 114 12.69 -1.81 -23.74
CA TRP A 114 11.93 -2.23 -22.56
C TRP A 114 10.87 -1.21 -22.18
N SER A 115 9.67 -1.70 -21.89
CA SER A 115 8.47 -0.88 -21.67
C SER A 115 8.46 -0.11 -20.35
N GLY A 116 9.44 -0.27 -19.46
CA GLY A 116 9.43 0.38 -18.15
C GLY A 116 8.87 -0.52 -17.04
N LEU A 117 8.93 -0.01 -15.80
CA LEU A 117 8.35 -0.65 -14.62
C LEU A 117 6.83 -0.56 -14.68
N ASN A 118 6.15 -1.66 -14.36
CA ASN A 118 4.72 -1.62 -14.04
C ASN A 118 4.58 -1.34 -12.53
N THR A 119 4.15 -0.12 -12.20
CA THR A 119 4.10 0.37 -10.81
C THR A 119 2.67 0.53 -10.30
N THR A 120 1.68 0.30 -11.18
CA THR A 120 0.26 0.47 -10.89
C THR A 120 -0.52 -0.78 -11.27
N GLY A 121 -1.19 -1.40 -10.29
CA GLY A 121 -1.94 -2.61 -10.56
C GLY A 121 -2.38 -3.37 -9.32
N TRP A 122 -3.02 -4.51 -9.56
CA TRP A 122 -3.53 -5.39 -8.52
C TRP A 122 -2.60 -6.57 -8.27
N SER A 123 -2.51 -6.96 -7.00
CA SER A 123 -1.92 -8.21 -6.55
C SER A 123 -2.80 -8.83 -5.48
N HIS A 124 -2.57 -10.10 -5.16
CA HIS A 124 -3.29 -10.80 -4.11
C HIS A 124 -2.34 -11.60 -3.21
N PHE A 125 -2.77 -11.81 -1.97
CA PHE A 125 -1.98 -12.46 -0.95
C PHE A 125 -2.80 -13.54 -0.26
N LEU A 126 -2.19 -14.71 -0.07
CA LEU A 126 -2.65 -15.76 0.83
C LEU A 126 -1.72 -15.79 2.03
N THR A 127 -2.29 -15.78 3.24
CA THR A 127 -1.51 -15.73 4.47
C THR A 127 -1.96 -16.79 5.46
N ALA A 128 -0.99 -17.45 6.09
CA ALA A 128 -1.21 -18.33 7.23
C ALA A 128 -0.23 -17.95 8.34
N THR A 129 -0.74 -17.68 9.54
CA THR A 129 0.03 -17.20 10.67
C THR A 129 -0.29 -18.00 11.92
N TYR A 130 0.74 -18.38 12.68
CA TYR A 130 0.61 -18.93 14.02
C TYR A 130 0.76 -17.83 15.07
N LYS A 131 -0.13 -17.81 16.07
CA LYS A 131 -0.12 -16.85 17.19
C LYS A 131 0.56 -17.51 18.38
N ILE A 132 1.64 -16.89 18.87
CA ILE A 132 2.42 -17.37 20.02
C ILE A 132 1.61 -17.18 21.30
#